data_AF-A0A6A6TEJ8-F1
#
_entry.id   AF-A0A6A6TEJ8-F1
#
_cell.length_a   1.000
_cell.length_b   1.000
_cell.length_c   1.000
_cell.angle_alpha   90.00
_cell.angle_beta   90.00
_cell.angle_gamma   90.00
#
_symmetry.space_group_name_H-M   'P 1'
#
loop_
_entity.id
_entity.type
_entity.pdbx_description
1 polymer ?
#
loop_
_entity_poly.entity_id
_entity_poly.type
_entity_poly.pdbx_seq_one_letter_code
_entity_poly.pdbx_strand_id
1 'polypeptide(L)'
;MAAPIAIPNNSFAQIFTHVGPTAHKGQAVRALVDFATGGYIFQDVEPILSIPTNITSITWTVQTGNQWRDLEETQSALPTPTGVIFNEVQNLLHTSPAEFAAFRQLNIGPSVPAGSTPERQDVGRVFTNGFGVEVGGNMFVNVYEHISRINHSCLPNASLESSTRTGRAYIAATKRIAANDEILIDYYTLGIFSDFQTRKGELQAMWGFRCDCLDCLPANIQNSDAQRKEIKKDRSTLGLQRNNGAFAAPLPSARPLTRFIAGKKLDIAQRYRRNVADIRGENCIDWVHATLKIAELQAFLDKIMKLQWSPTSH
;
A
#
# COMPACT_ATOMS: atom_id res chain seq x y z
N MET A 1 -14.90 17.86 -15.56
CA MET A 1 -13.65 17.57 -14.82
C MET A 1 -13.94 17.84 -13.36
N ALA A 2 -13.82 16.86 -12.47
CA ALA A 2 -13.98 17.12 -11.04
C ALA A 2 -12.81 18.00 -10.58
N ALA A 3 -13.09 19.07 -9.84
CA ALA A 3 -12.06 19.93 -9.28
C ALA A 3 -11.10 19.09 -8.42
N PRO A 4 -9.78 19.37 -8.43
CA PRO A 4 -8.86 18.70 -7.52
C PRO A 4 -9.34 18.94 -6.09
N ILE A 5 -9.53 17.86 -5.33
CA ILE A 5 -9.85 17.94 -3.91
C ILE A 5 -8.73 18.74 -3.27
N ALA A 6 -9.05 19.91 -2.73
CA ALA A 6 -8.09 20.71 -1.97
C ALA A 6 -7.67 19.86 -0.77
N ILE A 7 -6.39 19.51 -0.73
CA ILE A 7 -5.82 18.71 0.34
C ILE A 7 -5.39 19.67 1.45
N PRO A 8 -6.04 19.68 2.62
CA PRO A 8 -5.62 20.53 3.73
C PRO A 8 -4.23 20.11 4.24
N ASN A 9 -3.34 21.10 4.44
CA ASN A 9 -2.02 20.90 5.04
C ASN A 9 -2.12 20.83 6.57
N ASN A 10 -2.73 19.76 7.07
CA ASN A 10 -2.78 19.49 8.51
C ASN A 10 -1.49 18.75 8.92
N SER A 11 -0.86 19.16 10.02
CA SER A 11 0.31 18.45 10.53
C SER A 11 -0.12 17.16 11.25
N PHE A 12 0.76 16.16 11.27
CA PHE A 12 0.48 14.89 11.94
C PHE A 12 0.03 15.08 13.39
N ALA A 13 0.74 15.92 14.15
CA ALA A 13 0.40 16.20 15.56
C ALA A 13 -0.96 16.90 15.75
N GLN A 14 -1.49 17.59 14.73
CA GLN A 14 -2.80 18.23 14.79
C GLN A 14 -3.95 17.26 14.56
N ILE A 15 -3.67 16.03 14.11
CA ILE A 15 -4.70 15.05 13.73
C ILE A 15 -4.69 13.80 14.61
N PHE A 16 -3.65 13.56 15.42
CA PHE A 16 -3.55 12.33 16.22
C PHE A 16 -3.35 12.55 17.72
N THR A 17 -4.08 11.79 18.57
CA THR A 17 -4.07 11.92 20.05
C THR A 17 -3.07 11.00 20.74
N HIS A 18 -2.77 9.84 20.17
CA HIS A 18 -1.97 8.81 20.83
C HIS A 18 -1.01 8.17 19.84
N VAL A 19 0.25 8.08 20.26
CA VAL A 19 1.36 7.45 19.54
C VAL A 19 2.07 6.58 20.57
N GLY A 20 1.71 5.30 20.65
CA GLY A 20 2.24 4.37 21.66
C GLY A 20 2.80 3.10 21.02
N PRO A 21 3.79 2.43 21.63
CA PRO A 21 4.32 1.19 21.09
C PRO A 21 3.22 0.14 20.97
N THR A 22 3.25 -0.64 19.90
CA THR A 22 2.31 -1.75 19.70
C THR A 22 3.06 -3.04 19.38
N ALA A 23 2.34 -4.16 19.39
CA ALA A 23 2.88 -5.42 18.88
C ALA A 23 3.18 -5.36 17.37
N HIS A 24 2.66 -4.35 16.67
CA HIS A 24 2.93 -4.10 15.25
C HIS A 24 4.14 -3.17 15.10
N LYS A 25 4.63 -2.99 13.88
CA LYS A 25 5.73 -2.04 13.63
C LYS A 25 5.37 -0.56 13.88
N GLY A 26 4.08 -0.22 13.89
CA GLY A 26 3.58 1.15 14.03
C GLY A 26 3.30 1.55 15.47
N GLN A 27 2.56 2.64 15.66
CA GLN A 27 2.43 3.35 16.93
C GLN A 27 0.99 3.65 17.37
N ALA A 28 -0.01 2.82 17.04
CA ALA A 28 -1.42 3.04 17.44
C ALA A 28 -1.93 4.47 17.17
N VAL A 29 -1.73 4.96 15.95
CA VAL A 29 -2.12 6.31 15.51
C VAL A 29 -3.65 6.46 15.57
N ARG A 30 -4.16 7.32 16.44
CA ARG A 30 -5.60 7.52 16.69
C ARG A 30 -6.09 8.88 16.23
N ALA A 31 -7.26 8.93 15.60
CA ALA A 31 -7.85 10.17 15.09
C ALA A 31 -8.21 11.17 16.23
N LEU A 32 -7.92 12.46 16.05
CA LEU A 32 -8.37 13.55 16.94
C LEU A 32 -9.81 13.97 16.67
N VAL A 33 -10.28 13.75 15.44
CA VAL A 33 -11.57 14.20 14.92
C VAL A 33 -12.23 13.10 14.10
N ASP A 34 -13.52 13.26 13.83
CA ASP A 34 -14.25 12.38 12.93
C ASP A 34 -13.81 12.56 11.47
N PHE A 35 -13.60 11.46 10.76
CA PHE A 35 -13.41 11.41 9.31
C PHE A 35 -14.58 10.69 8.64
N ALA A 36 -15.17 11.33 7.64
CA ALA A 36 -16.14 10.69 6.76
C ALA A 36 -15.46 9.70 5.80
N THR A 37 -16.20 8.68 5.34
CA THR A 37 -15.78 7.83 4.23
C THR A 37 -15.41 8.69 3.03
N GLY A 38 -14.27 8.42 2.39
CA GLY A 38 -13.81 9.28 1.28
C GLY A 38 -12.93 10.45 1.74
N GLY A 39 -13.01 10.82 3.02
CA GLY A 39 -12.30 11.94 3.61
C GLY A 39 -10.78 11.83 3.52
N TYR A 40 -10.13 12.97 3.36
CA TYR A 40 -8.70 13.10 3.50
C TYR A 40 -8.33 13.17 4.99
N ILE A 41 -7.29 12.44 5.40
CA ILE A 41 -6.79 12.46 6.78
C ILE A 41 -5.57 13.37 6.88
N PHE A 42 -4.44 12.97 6.28
CA PHE A 42 -3.19 13.73 6.27
C PHE A 42 -2.29 13.30 5.11
N GLN A 43 -1.19 14.03 4.89
CA GLN A 43 -0.18 13.71 3.89
C GLN A 43 1.23 13.88 4.45
N ASP A 44 2.14 13.03 3.97
CA ASP A 44 3.57 13.32 3.99
C ASP A 44 3.91 13.95 2.65
N VAL A 45 4.24 15.25 2.68
CA VAL A 45 4.46 16.04 1.46
C VAL A 45 5.64 15.49 0.68
N GLU A 46 6.70 15.07 1.36
CA GLU A 46 7.85 14.42 0.75
C GLU A 46 8.26 13.19 1.62
N PRO A 47 8.73 12.10 1.00
CA PRO A 47 9.30 10.99 1.76
C PRO A 47 10.65 11.37 2.38
N ILE A 48 10.97 10.79 3.54
CA ILE A 48 12.32 10.91 4.14
C ILE A 48 13.37 10.24 3.24
N LEU A 49 13.02 9.12 2.62
CA LEU A 49 13.87 8.41 1.66
C LEU A 49 13.05 8.04 0.44
N SER A 50 13.63 8.23 -0.75
CA SER A 50 13.05 7.81 -2.02
C SER A 50 14.11 7.07 -2.82
N ILE A 51 14.10 5.74 -2.74
CA ILE A 51 15.15 4.89 -3.29
C ILE A 51 14.67 4.32 -4.64
N PRO A 52 15.34 4.59 -5.77
CA PRO A 52 14.95 4.05 -7.06
C PRO A 52 15.15 2.53 -7.10
N THR A 53 14.15 1.79 -7.56
CA THR A 53 14.23 0.32 -7.69
C THR A 53 14.52 -0.11 -9.13
N ASN A 54 15.18 0.72 -9.93
CA ASN A 54 15.68 0.38 -11.28
C ASN A 54 16.74 -0.74 -11.28
N ILE A 55 16.99 -1.36 -10.13
CA ILE A 55 17.69 -2.62 -9.96
C ILE A 55 16.74 -3.76 -10.35
N THR A 56 17.08 -4.45 -11.44
CA THR A 56 16.45 -5.71 -11.84
C THR A 56 16.48 -6.69 -10.67
N SER A 57 15.30 -7.12 -10.21
CA SER A 57 15.07 -8.06 -9.09
C SER A 57 15.47 -7.58 -7.69
N ILE A 58 14.74 -6.60 -7.15
CA ILE A 58 14.44 -6.65 -5.70
C ILE A 58 13.16 -7.48 -5.56
N THR A 59 13.30 -8.80 -5.69
CA THR A 59 12.33 -9.67 -5.06
C THR A 59 12.47 -9.43 -3.56
N TRP A 60 11.42 -8.87 -2.96
CA TRP A 60 11.18 -8.96 -1.52
C TRP A 60 10.85 -10.42 -1.16
N THR A 61 11.70 -11.36 -1.59
CA THR A 61 11.61 -12.76 -1.23
C THR A 61 12.04 -12.87 0.22
N VAL A 62 11.03 -12.98 1.06
CA VAL A 62 11.03 -13.62 2.37
C VAL A 62 12.31 -14.44 2.63
N GLN A 63 13.13 -13.91 3.54
CA GLN A 63 13.82 -14.66 4.60
C GLN A 63 14.67 -15.88 4.21
N THR A 64 15.92 -15.65 3.81
CA THR A 64 16.96 -16.71 3.91
C THR A 64 18.26 -16.25 4.55
N GLY A 65 18.28 -15.13 5.29
CA GLY A 65 19.48 -14.61 5.96
C GLY A 65 20.58 -14.07 5.02
N ASN A 66 20.55 -14.43 3.74
CA ASN A 66 21.54 -14.07 2.72
C ASN A 66 21.57 -12.58 2.37
N GLN A 67 20.47 -11.83 2.56
CA GLN A 67 20.40 -10.38 2.28
C GLN A 67 21.43 -9.55 3.07
N TRP A 68 21.92 -10.11 4.18
CA TRP A 68 22.90 -9.48 5.05
C TRP A 68 24.35 -9.85 4.69
N ARG A 69 24.57 -10.92 3.92
CA ARG A 69 25.92 -11.30 3.43
C ARG A 69 26.47 -10.23 2.49
N ASP A 70 25.58 -9.61 1.72
CA ASP A 70 25.90 -8.55 0.75
C ASP A 70 26.36 -7.23 1.39
N LEU A 71 26.13 -7.01 2.69
CA LEU A 71 26.67 -5.85 3.42
C LEU A 71 28.10 -6.10 3.93
N GLU A 72 28.50 -7.35 4.06
CA GLU A 72 29.85 -7.75 4.52
C GLU A 72 30.81 -7.93 3.31
N GLU A 73 30.30 -8.27 2.12
CA GLU A 73 31.08 -8.49 0.89
C GLU A 73 30.86 -7.41 -0.20
N THR A 74 31.22 -6.14 0.05
CA THR A 74 31.24 -5.13 -1.03
C THR A 74 32.66 -4.88 -1.57
N GLN A 75 33.14 -5.83 -2.38
CA GLN A 75 34.15 -5.64 -3.44
C GLN A 75 33.65 -6.13 -4.82
N SER A 76 32.34 -6.29 -4.99
CA SER A 76 31.71 -6.67 -6.27
C SER A 76 31.19 -5.42 -7.00
N ALA A 77 31.53 -5.28 -8.28
CA ALA A 77 31.35 -4.07 -9.10
C ALA A 77 29.89 -3.76 -9.54
N LEU A 78 28.88 -4.43 -8.99
CA LEU A 78 27.46 -4.11 -9.22
C LEU A 78 26.77 -3.81 -7.88
N PRO A 79 25.99 -2.72 -7.77
CA PRO A 79 25.35 -2.36 -6.50
C PRO A 79 24.26 -3.38 -6.14
N THR A 80 24.42 -4.04 -4.99
CA THR A 80 23.38 -4.90 -4.42
C THR A 80 22.20 -4.05 -3.95
N PRO A 81 20.96 -4.58 -3.88
CA PRO A 81 19.82 -3.85 -3.33
C PRO A 81 20.11 -3.26 -1.94
N THR A 82 20.78 -4.04 -1.10
CA THR A 82 21.19 -3.64 0.25
C THR A 82 22.25 -2.53 0.23
N GLY A 83 23.21 -2.58 -0.70
CA GLY A 83 24.22 -1.53 -0.89
C GLY A 83 23.63 -0.20 -1.38
N VAL A 84 22.63 -0.23 -2.26
CA VAL A 84 21.91 1.00 -2.66
C VAL A 84 21.16 1.60 -1.48
N ILE A 85 20.44 0.79 -0.71
CA ILE A 85 19.75 1.25 0.50
C ILE A 85 20.75 1.88 1.48
N PHE A 86 21.86 1.21 1.73
CA PHE A 86 22.92 1.72 2.60
C PHE A 86 23.39 3.11 2.14
N ASN A 87 23.75 3.25 0.86
CA ASN A 87 24.25 4.53 0.32
C ASN A 87 23.20 5.65 0.42
N GLU A 88 21.95 5.38 0.09
CA GLU A 88 20.88 6.39 0.22
C GLU A 88 20.64 6.81 1.67
N VAL A 89 20.77 5.88 2.61
CA VAL A 89 20.66 6.21 4.03
C VAL A 89 21.87 7.00 4.54
N GLN A 90 23.09 6.69 4.08
CA GLN A 90 24.27 7.50 4.41
C GLN A 90 24.16 8.90 3.81
N ASN A 91 23.66 9.02 2.57
CA ASN A 91 23.39 10.32 1.96
C ASN A 91 22.40 11.12 2.82
N LEU A 92 21.30 10.52 3.28
CA LEU A 92 20.35 11.18 4.18
C LEU A 92 21.00 11.70 5.47
N LEU A 93 21.88 10.91 6.10
CA LEU A 93 22.62 11.34 7.30
C LEU A 93 23.42 12.62 7.03
N HIS A 94 24.02 12.75 5.85
CA HIS A 94 24.85 13.89 5.49
C HIS A 94 24.05 15.11 5.02
N THR A 95 22.96 14.91 4.26
CA THR A 95 22.19 16.01 3.66
C THR A 95 21.10 16.54 4.59
N SER A 96 20.50 15.67 5.41
CA SER A 96 19.38 16.03 6.30
C SER A 96 19.47 15.32 7.66
N PRO A 97 20.36 15.74 8.58
CA PRO A 97 20.52 15.10 9.89
C PRO A 97 19.24 15.03 10.73
N ALA A 98 18.33 16.01 10.59
CA ALA A 98 17.04 16.01 11.28
C ALA A 98 16.10 14.91 10.75
N GLU A 99 16.00 14.76 9.43
CA GLU A 99 15.20 13.70 8.80
C GLU A 99 15.80 12.32 9.09
N PHE A 100 17.13 12.22 9.11
CA PHE A 100 17.83 11.01 9.53
C PHE A 100 17.52 10.63 10.99
N ALA A 101 17.48 11.62 11.90
CA ALA A 101 17.10 11.39 13.28
C ALA A 101 15.65 10.90 13.41
N ALA A 102 14.72 11.46 12.64
CA ALA A 102 13.33 11.01 12.57
C ALA A 102 13.20 9.59 12.00
N PHE A 103 13.95 9.28 10.93
CA PHE A 103 14.04 7.95 10.33
C PHE A 103 14.51 6.89 11.33
N ARG A 104 15.51 7.22 12.17
CA ARG A 104 16.00 6.30 13.22
C ARG A 104 15.00 6.04 14.34
N GLN A 105 13.89 6.79 14.42
CA GLN A 105 12.78 6.49 15.33
C GLN A 105 11.78 5.47 14.78
N LEU A 106 11.92 5.03 13.53
CA LEU A 106 11.04 4.00 12.94
C LEU A 106 11.36 2.61 13.51
N ASN A 107 10.61 1.57 13.13
CA ASN A 107 10.91 0.21 13.59
C ASN A 107 11.96 -0.47 12.70
N ILE A 108 12.92 -1.18 13.27
CA ILE A 108 13.95 -1.94 12.52
C ILE A 108 13.45 -3.26 11.95
N GLY A 109 12.32 -3.77 12.46
CA GLY A 109 11.72 -5.04 12.07
C GLY A 109 12.33 -6.26 12.77
N PRO A 110 11.68 -7.43 12.65
CA PRO A 110 12.10 -8.67 13.32
C PRO A 110 13.29 -9.34 12.64
N SER A 111 13.62 -8.96 11.40
CA SER A 111 14.65 -9.60 10.57
C SER A 111 16.07 -9.10 10.84
N VAL A 112 16.22 -8.08 11.68
CA VAL A 112 17.51 -7.52 12.10
C VAL A 112 17.98 -8.24 13.38
N PRO A 113 19.11 -8.97 13.35
CA PRO A 113 19.62 -9.64 14.55
C PRO A 113 19.94 -8.68 15.69
N ALA A 114 19.74 -9.12 16.93
CA ALA A 114 20.19 -8.38 18.10
C ALA A 114 21.71 -8.15 18.05
N GLY A 115 22.15 -6.94 18.40
CA GLY A 115 23.57 -6.55 18.33
C GLY A 115 24.08 -6.18 16.92
N SER A 116 23.20 -6.13 15.91
CA SER A 116 23.55 -5.62 14.58
C SER A 116 24.10 -4.19 14.64
N THR A 117 25.03 -3.85 13.75
CA THR A 117 25.60 -2.49 13.65
C THR A 117 24.51 -1.45 13.35
N PRO A 118 24.71 -0.16 13.69
CA PRO A 118 23.75 0.89 13.37
C PRO A 118 23.35 0.93 11.89
N GLU A 119 24.29 0.73 10.99
CA GLU A 119 24.06 0.75 9.55
C GLU A 119 23.19 -0.42 9.09
N ARG A 120 23.42 -1.59 9.68
CA ARG A 120 22.60 -2.78 9.43
C ARG A 120 21.17 -2.58 9.96
N GLN A 121 21.02 -1.96 11.12
CA GLN A 121 19.72 -1.57 11.65
C GLN A 121 19.00 -0.58 10.74
N ASP A 122 19.72 0.41 10.22
CA ASP A 122 19.18 1.43 9.33
C ASP A 122 18.64 0.82 8.02
N VAL A 123 19.36 -0.12 7.41
CA VAL A 123 18.85 -0.90 6.28
C VAL A 123 17.57 -1.66 6.65
N GLY A 124 17.52 -2.27 7.83
CA GLY A 124 16.32 -2.94 8.35
C GLY A 124 15.11 -2.01 8.49
N ARG A 125 15.32 -0.75 8.85
CA ARG A 125 14.24 0.27 8.89
C ARG A 125 13.64 0.49 7.51
N VAL A 126 14.45 0.55 6.46
CA VAL A 126 13.95 0.67 5.09
C VAL A 126 13.13 -0.56 4.70
N PHE A 127 13.63 -1.77 5.01
CA PHE A 127 12.87 -2.99 4.72
C PHE A 127 11.52 -3.06 5.45
N THR A 128 11.46 -2.54 6.68
CA THR A 128 10.26 -2.58 7.52
C THR A 128 9.26 -1.47 7.18
N ASN A 129 9.74 -0.33 6.69
CA ASN A 129 8.95 0.90 6.52
C ASN A 129 8.82 1.39 5.09
N GLY A 130 9.47 0.74 4.14
CA GLY A 130 9.40 1.07 2.73
C GLY A 130 8.03 0.80 2.12
N PHE A 131 7.56 1.73 1.29
CA PHE A 131 6.37 1.60 0.48
C PHE A 131 6.75 1.63 -1.00
N GLY A 132 6.30 0.64 -1.77
CA GLY A 132 6.47 0.63 -3.22
C GLY A 132 5.60 1.69 -3.88
N VAL A 133 6.22 2.64 -4.59
CA VAL A 133 5.53 3.75 -5.27
C VAL A 133 6.00 3.85 -6.72
N GLU A 134 5.05 3.96 -7.65
CA GLU A 134 5.35 4.26 -9.05
C GLU A 134 5.38 5.79 -9.24
N VAL A 135 6.47 6.36 -9.76
CA VAL A 135 6.61 7.78 -10.09
C VAL A 135 7.17 7.94 -11.49
N GLY A 136 6.40 8.57 -12.40
CA GLY A 136 6.82 8.79 -13.78
C GLY A 136 7.13 7.49 -14.55
N GLY A 137 6.47 6.38 -14.19
CA GLY A 137 6.72 5.06 -14.78
C GLY A 137 7.90 4.28 -14.16
N ASN A 138 8.61 4.87 -13.21
CA ASN A 138 9.69 4.22 -12.46
C ASN A 138 9.19 3.79 -11.08
N MET A 139 9.72 2.67 -10.58
CA MET A 139 9.37 2.18 -9.24
C MET A 139 10.39 2.69 -8.21
N PHE A 140 9.88 3.07 -7.04
CA PHE A 140 10.64 3.56 -5.90
C PHE A 140 10.21 2.86 -4.62
N VAL A 141 11.13 2.80 -3.66
CA VAL A 141 10.83 2.52 -2.25
C VAL A 141 10.87 3.84 -1.51
N ASN A 142 9.70 4.26 -1.03
CA ASN A 142 9.56 5.48 -0.25
C ASN A 142 9.40 5.15 1.23
N VAL A 143 10.15 5.84 2.10
CA VAL A 143 9.96 5.81 3.55
C VAL A 143 9.40 7.15 3.97
N TYR A 144 8.28 7.13 4.68
CA TYR A 144 7.57 8.31 5.12
C TYR A 144 7.66 8.47 6.64
N GLU A 145 7.78 9.69 7.17
CA GLU A 145 7.95 9.90 8.61
C GLU A 145 6.74 9.42 9.41
N HIS A 146 5.56 9.82 8.95
CA HIS A 146 4.33 9.70 9.72
C HIS A 146 3.51 8.50 9.27
N ILE A 147 3.41 8.29 7.95
CA ILE A 147 2.67 7.16 7.39
C ILE A 147 3.27 5.82 7.85
N SER A 148 4.59 5.73 8.04
CA SER A 148 5.26 4.52 8.52
C SER A 148 4.87 4.10 9.94
N ARG A 149 4.27 5.01 10.71
CA ARG A 149 3.82 4.79 12.10
C ARG A 149 2.40 4.24 12.18
N ILE A 150 1.64 4.24 11.08
CA ILE A 150 0.25 3.73 11.09
C ILE A 150 0.27 2.21 11.16
N ASN A 151 -0.60 1.64 11.99
CA ASN A 151 -0.68 0.19 12.20
C ASN A 151 -1.42 -0.57 11.08
N HIS A 152 -1.21 -1.88 11.07
CA HIS A 152 -1.84 -2.80 10.14
C HIS A 152 -3.24 -3.25 10.57
N SER A 153 -4.12 -3.43 9.58
CA SER A 153 -5.28 -4.33 9.68
C SER A 153 -5.56 -4.99 8.33
N CYS A 154 -5.94 -6.26 8.32
CA CYS A 154 -6.45 -6.93 7.11
C CYS A 154 -7.82 -6.36 6.68
N LEU A 155 -8.50 -5.66 7.59
CA LEU A 155 -9.75 -4.93 7.40
C LEU A 155 -9.54 -3.43 7.72
N PRO A 156 -8.73 -2.72 6.93
CA PRO A 156 -8.30 -1.36 7.25
C PRO A 156 -9.46 -0.36 7.22
N ASN A 157 -9.29 0.78 7.90
CA ASN A 157 -10.22 1.92 7.84
C ASN A 157 -9.66 3.12 7.07
N ALA A 158 -8.41 3.03 6.64
CA ALA A 158 -7.78 4.01 5.77
C ALA A 158 -6.93 3.34 4.69
N SER A 159 -6.63 4.08 3.64
CA SER A 159 -5.75 3.66 2.55
C SER A 159 -4.64 4.68 2.35
N LEU A 160 -3.44 4.17 2.06
CA LEU A 160 -2.37 4.97 1.48
C LEU A 160 -2.66 5.18 0.01
N GLU A 161 -2.63 6.44 -0.39
CA GLU A 161 -2.74 6.92 -1.76
C GLU A 161 -1.46 7.64 -2.13
N SER A 162 -0.90 7.37 -3.31
CA SER A 162 0.28 8.08 -3.80
C SER A 162 0.04 8.69 -5.18
N SER A 163 0.70 9.82 -5.42
CA SER A 163 0.70 10.49 -6.72
C SER A 163 1.76 9.88 -7.62
N THR A 164 1.34 9.30 -8.74
CA THR A 164 2.27 8.72 -9.72
C THR A 164 3.10 9.76 -10.48
N ARG A 165 2.84 11.05 -10.25
CA ARG A 165 3.62 12.16 -10.82
C ARG A 165 4.69 12.67 -9.86
N THR A 166 4.43 12.64 -8.56
CA THR A 166 5.22 13.37 -7.57
C THR A 166 5.70 12.51 -6.41
N GLY A 167 5.31 11.24 -6.31
CA GLY A 167 5.67 10.37 -5.19
C GLY A 167 4.94 10.67 -3.88
N ARG A 168 4.42 11.89 -3.70
CA ARG A 168 3.63 12.33 -2.53
C ARG A 168 2.57 11.31 -2.14
N ALA A 169 2.55 10.94 -0.86
CA ALA A 169 1.58 10.01 -0.31
C ALA A 169 0.68 10.69 0.72
N TYR A 170 -0.58 10.27 0.73
CA TYR A 170 -1.56 10.72 1.68
C TYR A 170 -2.44 9.56 2.15
N ILE A 171 -3.04 9.76 3.32
CA ILE A 171 -3.95 8.80 3.93
C ILE A 171 -5.37 9.30 3.73
N ALA A 172 -6.22 8.38 3.28
CA ALA A 172 -7.62 8.68 3.04
C ALA A 172 -8.51 7.63 3.71
N ALA A 173 -9.57 8.08 4.37
CA ALA A 173 -10.50 7.20 5.06
C ALA A 173 -11.26 6.32 4.03
N THR A 174 -11.29 5.01 4.25
CA THR A 174 -12.05 4.04 3.45
C THR A 174 -13.41 3.73 4.06
N LYS A 175 -13.61 4.06 5.33
CA LYS A 175 -14.89 4.07 6.06
C LYS A 175 -14.91 5.25 7.03
N ARG A 176 -16.05 5.49 7.70
CA ARG A 176 -16.10 6.47 8.78
C ARG A 176 -15.11 6.07 9.88
N ILE A 177 -14.36 7.04 10.38
CA ILE A 177 -13.43 6.89 11.52
C ILE A 177 -13.89 7.91 12.55
N ALA A 178 -14.32 7.46 13.73
CA ALA A 178 -14.70 8.38 14.80
C ALA A 178 -13.44 8.95 15.49
N ALA A 179 -13.58 10.08 16.17
CA ALA A 179 -12.54 10.55 17.07
C ALA A 179 -12.14 9.44 18.06
N ASN A 180 -10.83 9.31 18.29
CA ASN A 180 -10.13 8.28 19.06
C ASN A 180 -10.07 6.87 18.43
N ASP A 181 -10.75 6.59 17.33
CA ASP A 181 -10.54 5.34 16.59
C ASP A 181 -9.09 5.28 16.07
N GLU A 182 -8.51 4.09 16.11
CA GLU A 182 -7.20 3.84 15.53
C GLU A 182 -7.31 3.84 14.00
N ILE A 183 -6.37 4.53 13.35
CA ILE A 183 -6.25 4.55 11.90
C ILE A 183 -5.36 3.38 11.51
N LEU A 184 -5.88 2.55 10.60
CA LEU A 184 -5.30 1.28 10.21
C LEU A 184 -5.25 1.19 8.69
N ILE A 185 -4.08 0.82 8.17
CA ILE A 185 -3.84 0.56 6.75
C ILE A 185 -3.52 -0.92 6.52
N ASP A 186 -3.62 -1.38 5.27
CA ASP A 186 -3.10 -2.69 4.89
C ASP A 186 -1.62 -2.56 4.55
N TYR A 187 -0.77 -3.39 5.17
CA TYR A 187 0.66 -3.45 4.88
C TYR A 187 0.93 -4.42 3.74
N TYR A 188 0.10 -5.44 3.65
CA TYR A 188 0.23 -6.52 2.71
C TYR A 188 -0.75 -6.24 1.58
N THR A 189 -0.29 -5.51 0.59
CA THR A 189 -1.10 -5.02 -0.51
C THR A 189 -1.81 -6.14 -1.33
N LEU A 190 -1.38 -7.40 -1.23
CA LEU A 190 -2.12 -8.56 -1.78
C LEU A 190 -3.15 -9.17 -0.81
N GLY A 191 -3.26 -8.65 0.40
CA GLY A 191 -4.08 -9.18 1.49
C GLY A 191 -5.53 -9.35 1.08
N ILE A 192 -6.07 -8.43 0.29
CA ILE A 192 -7.43 -8.51 -0.26
C ILE A 192 -7.69 -9.76 -1.14
N PHE A 193 -6.63 -10.40 -1.63
CA PHE A 193 -6.69 -11.61 -2.47
C PHE A 193 -6.13 -12.86 -1.78
N SER A 194 -5.66 -12.75 -0.54
CA SER A 194 -4.93 -13.81 0.16
C SER A 194 -5.74 -14.36 1.32
N ASP A 195 -5.68 -15.67 1.53
CA ASP A 195 -6.30 -16.36 2.67
C ASP A 195 -5.59 -16.07 3.99
N PHE A 196 -6.19 -16.49 5.11
CA PHE A 196 -5.69 -16.19 6.45
C PHE A 196 -4.28 -16.72 6.68
N GLN A 197 -3.97 -17.95 6.23
CA GLN A 197 -2.66 -18.54 6.45
C GLN A 197 -1.57 -17.78 5.69
N THR A 198 -1.86 -17.36 4.45
CA THR A 198 -0.96 -16.52 3.66
C THR A 198 -0.73 -15.19 4.35
N ARG A 199 -1.80 -14.47 4.73
CA ARG A 199 -1.68 -13.16 5.42
C ARG A 199 -0.89 -13.29 6.72
N LYS A 200 -1.18 -14.30 7.53
CA LYS A 200 -0.49 -14.58 8.79
C LYS A 200 1.00 -14.86 8.57
N GLY A 201 1.35 -15.70 7.59
CA GLY A 201 2.72 -16.05 7.27
C GLY A 201 3.53 -14.82 6.84
N GLU A 202 2.99 -14.03 5.92
CA GLU A 202 3.62 -12.80 5.42
C GLU A 202 3.82 -11.76 6.53
N LEU A 203 2.79 -11.55 7.37
CA LEU A 203 2.87 -10.59 8.47
C LEU A 203 3.91 -10.99 9.53
N GLN A 204 3.95 -12.27 9.87
CA GLN A 204 4.95 -12.82 10.78
C GLN A 204 6.36 -12.72 10.18
N ALA A 205 6.50 -12.98 8.88
CA ALA A 205 7.79 -12.98 8.22
C ALA A 205 8.40 -11.57 8.11
N MET A 206 7.58 -10.61 7.70
CA MET A 206 8.04 -9.26 7.38
C MET A 206 8.04 -8.32 8.59
N TRP A 207 7.04 -8.43 9.47
CA TRP A 207 6.85 -7.50 10.59
C TRP A 207 6.82 -8.18 11.97
N GLY A 208 6.82 -9.51 12.04
CA GLY A 208 7.07 -10.23 13.28
C GLY A 208 5.86 -10.33 14.21
N PHE A 209 4.66 -10.05 13.71
CA PHE A 209 3.44 -10.06 14.52
C PHE A 209 2.33 -10.91 13.89
N ARG A 210 1.38 -11.33 14.72
CA ARG A 210 0.12 -11.94 14.30
C ARG A 210 -0.99 -10.90 14.37
N CYS A 211 -1.62 -10.61 13.23
CA CYS A 211 -2.78 -9.70 13.20
C CYS A 211 -3.96 -10.27 13.98
N ASP A 212 -4.60 -9.40 14.77
CA ASP A 212 -5.74 -9.68 15.64
C ASP A 212 -7.01 -8.92 15.21
N CYS A 213 -7.02 -8.34 14.01
CA CYS A 213 -8.20 -7.67 13.48
C CYS A 213 -9.39 -8.63 13.33
N LEU A 214 -10.59 -8.07 13.17
CA LEU A 214 -11.84 -8.82 13.04
C LEU A 214 -11.78 -9.98 12.04
N ASP A 215 -11.19 -9.78 10.85
CA ASP A 215 -11.05 -10.83 9.81
C ASP A 215 -10.11 -11.98 10.21
N CYS A 216 -9.21 -11.73 11.16
CA CYS A 216 -8.23 -12.70 11.65
C CYS A 216 -8.70 -13.41 12.93
N LEU A 217 -9.85 -13.02 13.49
CA LEU A 217 -10.45 -13.73 14.62
C LEU A 217 -10.97 -15.11 14.16
N PRO A 218 -10.79 -16.18 14.96
CA PRO A 218 -11.18 -17.54 14.57
C PRO A 218 -12.61 -17.67 14.04
N ALA A 219 -13.56 -16.93 14.61
CA ALA A 219 -14.96 -16.93 14.20
C ALA A 219 -15.20 -16.37 12.77
N ASN A 220 -14.31 -15.52 12.26
CA ASN A 220 -14.49 -14.81 10.99
C ASN A 220 -13.60 -15.34 9.86
N ILE A 221 -12.59 -16.16 10.16
CA ILE A 221 -11.60 -16.66 9.18
C ILE A 221 -12.30 -17.31 7.98
N GLN A 222 -13.26 -18.22 8.21
CA GLN A 222 -13.93 -18.94 7.13
C GLN A 222 -14.66 -17.99 6.17
N ASN A 223 -15.40 -17.02 6.71
CA ASN A 223 -16.13 -16.05 5.90
C ASN A 223 -15.18 -15.08 5.17
N SER A 224 -14.16 -14.55 5.87
CA SER A 224 -13.13 -13.69 5.26
C SER A 224 -12.45 -14.39 4.08
N ASP A 225 -12.03 -15.65 4.27
CA ASP A 225 -11.30 -16.38 3.24
C ASP A 225 -12.22 -16.75 2.05
N ALA A 226 -13.50 -17.07 2.31
CA ALA A 226 -14.48 -17.25 1.24
C ALA A 226 -14.64 -15.97 0.40
N GLN A 227 -14.85 -14.81 1.04
CA GLN A 227 -15.01 -13.53 0.35
C GLN A 227 -13.76 -13.15 -0.47
N ARG A 228 -12.56 -13.32 0.10
CA ARG A 228 -11.29 -13.03 -0.59
C ARG A 228 -11.03 -13.99 -1.76
N LYS A 229 -11.40 -15.27 -1.63
CA LYS A 229 -11.34 -16.25 -2.71
C LYS A 229 -12.23 -15.85 -3.89
N GLU A 230 -13.44 -15.38 -3.60
CA GLU A 230 -14.33 -14.88 -4.66
C GLU A 230 -13.77 -13.62 -5.34
N ILE A 231 -13.27 -12.65 -4.57
CA ILE A 231 -12.64 -11.44 -5.11
C ILE A 231 -11.43 -11.81 -6.00
N LYS A 232 -10.62 -12.79 -5.58
CA LYS A 232 -9.50 -13.30 -6.39
C LYS A 232 -9.96 -13.93 -7.70
N LYS A 233 -11.07 -14.68 -7.67
CA LYS A 233 -11.69 -15.26 -8.88
C LYS A 233 -12.20 -14.16 -9.81
N ASP A 234 -12.97 -13.22 -9.29
CA ASP A 234 -13.55 -12.11 -10.06
C ASP A 234 -12.45 -11.26 -10.72
N ARG A 235 -11.37 -10.95 -9.99
CA ARG A 235 -10.19 -10.26 -10.54
C ARG A 235 -9.63 -10.97 -11.77
N SER A 236 -9.56 -12.30 -11.73
CA SER A 236 -9.02 -13.13 -12.81
C SER A 236 -9.95 -13.15 -14.01
N THR A 237 -11.25 -13.37 -13.79
CA THR A 237 -12.29 -13.33 -14.84
C THR A 237 -12.36 -11.97 -15.53
N LEU A 238 -12.11 -10.88 -14.81
CA LEU A 238 -12.14 -9.52 -15.37
C LEU A 238 -10.86 -9.12 -16.11
N GLY A 239 -9.84 -9.98 -16.16
CA GLY A 239 -8.56 -9.64 -16.79
C GLY A 239 -7.86 -8.46 -16.13
N LEU A 240 -8.11 -8.23 -14.83
CA LEU A 240 -7.47 -7.19 -14.02
C LEU A 240 -6.09 -7.63 -13.50
N GLN A 241 -5.51 -8.65 -14.12
CA GLN A 241 -4.13 -9.05 -13.93
C GLN A 241 -3.26 -8.14 -14.81
N ARG A 242 -2.20 -7.53 -14.26
CA ARG A 242 -1.25 -6.78 -15.08
C ARG A 242 -0.47 -7.79 -15.94
N ASN A 243 -0.54 -7.67 -17.26
CA ASN A 243 0.43 -8.28 -18.17
C ASN A 243 1.67 -7.39 -18.19
N ASN A 244 2.80 -7.90 -17.70
CA ASN A 244 4.18 -7.70 -18.20
C ASN A 244 5.20 -8.04 -17.09
N GLY A 245 6.26 -8.75 -17.48
CA GLY A 245 7.33 -9.29 -16.64
C GLY A 245 8.28 -8.27 -16.02
N ALA A 246 7.75 -7.28 -15.31
CA ALA A 246 8.50 -6.41 -14.43
C ALA A 246 7.65 -6.12 -13.19
N PHE A 247 8.12 -6.64 -12.06
CA PHE A 247 7.63 -6.34 -10.70
C PHE A 247 6.21 -6.85 -10.38
N ALA A 248 6.15 -7.83 -9.48
CA ALA A 248 4.98 -8.04 -8.63
C ALA A 248 4.85 -6.85 -7.65
N ALA A 249 4.64 -5.64 -8.17
CA ALA A 249 4.14 -4.54 -7.37
C ALA A 249 2.68 -4.89 -7.05
N PRO A 250 2.35 -5.14 -5.79
CA PRO A 250 1.00 -5.53 -5.44
C PRO A 250 0.04 -4.36 -5.74
N LEU A 251 -1.18 -4.67 -6.22
CA LEU A 251 -2.20 -3.67 -6.54
C LEU A 251 -2.40 -2.75 -5.34
N PRO A 252 -2.05 -1.45 -5.40
CA PRO A 252 -2.15 -0.58 -4.25
C PRO A 252 -3.61 -0.51 -3.79
N SER A 253 -3.82 -0.30 -2.48
CA SER A 253 -5.03 -0.26 -1.63
C SER A 253 -6.44 -0.09 -2.29
N ALA A 254 -7.49 0.11 -1.49
CA ALA A 254 -8.88 0.24 -1.98
C ALA A 254 -9.05 1.23 -3.14
N ARG A 255 -8.50 2.45 -3.03
CA ARG A 255 -8.75 3.50 -4.04
C ARG A 255 -7.82 3.45 -5.26
N PRO A 256 -6.56 3.01 -5.20
CA PRO A 256 -5.77 2.80 -6.41
C PRO A 256 -6.37 1.72 -7.30
N LEU A 257 -7.02 0.71 -6.71
CA LEU A 257 -7.88 -0.20 -7.47
C LEU A 257 -9.15 0.49 -8.01
N THR A 258 -9.80 1.37 -7.24
CA THR A 258 -10.90 2.21 -7.77
C THR A 258 -10.46 3.12 -8.91
N ARG A 259 -9.25 3.69 -8.85
CA ARG A 259 -8.65 4.54 -9.89
C ARG A 259 -8.24 3.74 -11.11
N PHE A 260 -7.64 2.57 -10.90
CA PHE A 260 -7.30 1.65 -11.99
C PHE A 260 -8.57 1.20 -12.71
N ILE A 261 -9.61 0.83 -11.97
CA ILE A 261 -10.89 0.42 -12.54
C ILE A 261 -11.63 1.61 -13.16
N ALA A 262 -11.61 2.80 -12.55
CA ALA A 262 -12.14 4.01 -13.15
C ALA A 262 -11.38 4.38 -14.44
N GLY A 263 -10.06 4.20 -14.47
CA GLY A 263 -9.22 4.37 -15.64
C GLY A 263 -9.55 3.36 -16.74
N LYS A 264 -9.75 2.09 -16.38
CA LYS A 264 -10.23 1.04 -17.31
C LYS A 264 -11.63 1.37 -17.84
N LYS A 265 -12.56 1.80 -17.00
CA LYS A 265 -13.89 2.28 -17.41
C LYS A 265 -13.80 3.48 -18.36
N LEU A 266 -12.89 4.41 -18.09
CA LEU A 266 -12.64 5.58 -18.92
C LEU A 266 -12.01 5.20 -20.27
N ASP A 267 -11.01 4.31 -20.30
CA ASP A 267 -10.39 3.80 -21.52
C ASP A 267 -11.42 3.07 -22.39
N ILE A 268 -12.22 2.18 -21.79
CA ILE A 268 -13.36 1.54 -22.46
C ILE A 268 -14.27 2.64 -23.04
N ALA A 269 -14.80 3.55 -22.22
CA ALA A 269 -15.70 4.60 -22.67
C ALA A 269 -15.10 5.50 -23.77
N GLN A 270 -13.80 5.81 -23.74
CA GLN A 270 -13.10 6.63 -24.73
C GLN A 270 -12.86 5.91 -26.06
N ARG A 271 -12.53 4.61 -26.03
CA ARG A 271 -12.45 3.77 -27.24
C ARG A 271 -13.79 3.77 -27.97
N TYR A 272 -14.89 3.63 -27.21
CA TYR A 272 -16.22 3.64 -27.78
C TYR A 272 -16.65 5.03 -28.27
N ARG A 273 -16.38 6.12 -27.54
CA ARG A 273 -16.69 7.49 -28.03
C ARG A 273 -16.04 7.83 -29.36
N ARG A 274 -14.83 7.32 -29.64
CA ARG A 274 -14.16 7.48 -30.94
C ARG A 274 -14.87 6.73 -32.08
N ASN A 275 -15.63 5.68 -31.78
CA ASN A 275 -16.38 4.88 -32.75
C ASN A 275 -17.88 5.27 -32.84
N VAL A 276 -18.38 6.13 -31.94
CA VAL A 276 -19.79 6.54 -31.88
C VAL A 276 -20.16 7.58 -32.95
N ALA A 277 -19.18 8.25 -33.56
CA ALA A 277 -19.44 9.18 -34.66
C ALA A 277 -20.00 8.49 -35.94
N ASP A 278 -20.07 7.15 -35.98
CA ASP A 278 -20.38 6.39 -37.20
C ASP A 278 -21.26 5.13 -36.96
N ILE A 279 -22.28 5.21 -36.10
CA ILE A 279 -23.09 4.03 -35.73
C ILE A 279 -24.28 3.79 -36.67
N ARG A 280 -24.15 2.77 -37.53
CA ARG A 280 -25.25 1.93 -38.04
C ARG A 280 -24.85 0.44 -38.00
N GLY A 281 -25.80 -0.44 -37.69
CA GLY A 281 -25.77 -1.88 -38.03
C GLY A 281 -25.04 -2.82 -37.06
N GLU A 282 -23.75 -2.64 -36.82
CA GLU A 282 -22.90 -3.65 -36.13
C GLU A 282 -22.35 -3.18 -34.77
N ASN A 283 -22.24 -1.86 -34.55
CA ASN A 283 -21.68 -1.25 -33.33
C ASN A 283 -22.59 -1.34 -32.07
N CYS A 284 -23.80 -1.92 -32.17
CA CYS A 284 -24.74 -2.04 -31.04
C CYS A 284 -24.34 -3.17 -30.08
N ILE A 285 -23.88 -4.32 -30.61
CA ILE A 285 -23.43 -5.47 -29.80
C ILE A 285 -22.17 -5.09 -29.00
N ASP A 286 -21.24 -4.40 -29.63
CA ASP A 286 -20.02 -3.94 -28.96
C ASP A 286 -20.30 -2.88 -27.89
N TRP A 287 -21.32 -2.03 -28.09
CA TRP A 287 -21.79 -1.09 -27.06
C TRP A 287 -22.44 -1.80 -25.87
N VAL A 288 -23.23 -2.85 -26.12
CA VAL A 288 -23.79 -3.71 -25.06
C VAL A 288 -22.65 -4.40 -24.30
N HIS A 289 -21.67 -4.96 -25.00
CA HIS A 289 -20.49 -5.58 -24.38
C HIS A 289 -19.68 -4.59 -23.53
N ALA A 290 -19.49 -3.35 -24.00
CA ALA A 290 -18.83 -2.29 -23.24
C ALA A 290 -19.57 -1.94 -21.96
N THR A 291 -20.89 -1.79 -22.05
CA THR A 291 -21.76 -1.45 -20.93
C THR A 291 -21.77 -2.57 -19.89
N LEU A 292 -21.84 -3.83 -20.34
CA LEU A 292 -21.71 -5.01 -19.49
C LEU A 292 -20.34 -5.04 -18.80
N LYS A 293 -19.24 -4.77 -19.52
CA LYS A 293 -17.89 -4.73 -18.93
C LYS A 293 -17.73 -3.64 -17.88
N ILE A 294 -18.31 -2.44 -18.11
CA ILE A 294 -18.32 -1.35 -17.13
C ILE A 294 -19.13 -1.75 -15.89
N ALA A 295 -20.28 -2.40 -16.08
CA ALA A 295 -21.12 -2.90 -14.99
C ALA A 295 -20.41 -3.99 -14.17
N GLU A 296 -19.77 -4.96 -14.82
CA GLU A 296 -18.93 -5.98 -14.17
C GLU A 296 -17.80 -5.35 -13.33
N LEU A 297 -17.11 -4.35 -13.88
CA LEU A 297 -16.07 -3.59 -13.18
C LEU A 297 -16.63 -2.79 -11.99
N GLN A 298 -17.85 -2.27 -12.08
CA GLN A 298 -18.53 -1.62 -10.96
C GLN A 298 -18.91 -2.63 -9.88
N ALA A 299 -19.51 -3.76 -10.25
CA ALA A 299 -19.88 -4.81 -9.31
C ALA A 299 -18.66 -5.36 -8.55
N PHE A 300 -17.52 -5.52 -9.23
CA PHE A 300 -16.27 -5.92 -8.60
C PHE A 300 -15.74 -4.87 -7.61
N LEU A 301 -15.82 -3.57 -7.95
CA LEU A 301 -15.50 -2.51 -7.00
C LEU A 301 -16.42 -2.54 -5.78
N ASP A 302 -17.72 -2.67 -5.99
CA ASP A 302 -18.70 -2.70 -4.92
C ASP A 302 -18.47 -3.88 -3.99
N LYS A 303 -18.05 -5.04 -4.53
CA LYS A 303 -17.68 -6.23 -3.75
C LYS A 303 -16.44 -6.02 -2.89
N ILE A 304 -15.41 -5.36 -3.44
CA ILE A 304 -14.20 -4.99 -2.70
C ILE A 304 -14.51 -3.97 -1.60
N MET A 305 -15.31 -2.97 -1.94
CA MET A 305 -15.78 -1.98 -0.98
C MET A 305 -16.58 -2.68 0.13
N LYS A 306 -17.48 -3.62 -0.19
CA LYS A 306 -18.22 -4.41 0.82
C LYS A 306 -17.33 -5.25 1.72
N LEU A 307 -16.25 -5.86 1.21
CA LEU A 307 -15.30 -6.58 2.06
C LEU A 307 -14.63 -5.61 3.05
N GLN A 308 -14.20 -4.44 2.58
CA GLN A 308 -13.54 -3.43 3.41
C GLN A 308 -14.51 -2.66 4.32
N TRP A 309 -15.78 -2.64 3.95
CA TRP A 309 -16.88 -1.89 4.55
C TRP A 309 -17.94 -2.82 5.14
N SER A 310 -17.58 -4.06 5.47
CA SER A 310 -18.49 -4.97 6.17
C SER A 310 -18.98 -4.25 7.41
N PRO A 311 -20.29 -3.96 7.52
CA PRO A 311 -20.81 -3.34 8.72
C PRO A 311 -20.64 -4.38 9.81
N THR A 312 -19.71 -4.16 10.74
CA THR A 312 -19.86 -4.79 12.05
C THR A 312 -21.15 -4.24 12.61
N SER A 313 -22.19 -5.07 12.50
CA SER A 313 -23.35 -5.03 13.36
C SER A 313 -22.89 -5.06 14.81
N HIS A 314 -23.33 -4.05 15.55
CA HIS A 314 -23.29 -3.88 17.00
C HIS A 314 -22.03 -3.24 17.60
#